data_AF-A0A147DBC6-F1
#
_entry.id   AF-A0A147DBC6-F1
#
_cell.length_a   1.000
_cell.length_b   1.000
_cell.length_c   1.000
_cell.angle_alpha   90.00
_cell.angle_beta   90.00
_cell.angle_gamma   90.00
#
_symmetry.space_group_name_H-M   'P 1'
#
loop_
_entity.id
_entity.type
_entity.pdbx_description
1 polymer ?
#
loop_
_entity_poly.entity_id
_entity_poly.type
_entity_poly.pdbx_seq_one_letter_code
_entity_poly.pdbx_strand_id
1 'polypeptide(L)'
;MTQPAKEDGGNRFFVQQIEQSAEGSRVSSSVEITEIADVKGAVVGYRADPPAEGQESNLTLFFDILPLDGEVTDTYELFIAPNTPYRFGPASN
;
A
#
# COMPACT_ATOMS: atom_id res chain seq x y z
N MET A 1 23.43 15.08 19.78
CA MET A 1 22.13 14.70 20.34
C MET A 1 21.60 13.56 19.50
N THR A 2 21.69 12.33 20.00
CA THR A 2 21.26 11.13 19.28
C THR A 2 19.77 10.97 19.56
N GLN A 3 18.94 11.22 18.53
CA GLN A 3 17.51 11.00 18.59
C GLN A 3 17.26 9.51 18.87
N PRO A 4 16.50 9.15 19.91
CA PRO A 4 16.24 7.74 20.18
C PRO A 4 15.49 7.16 18.98
N ALA A 5 15.94 6.02 18.49
CA ALA A 5 15.19 5.23 17.53
C ALA A 5 13.84 4.92 18.19
N LYS A 6 12.79 5.58 17.71
CA LYS A 6 11.43 5.27 18.10
C LYS A 6 11.23 3.81 17.72
N GLU A 7 10.93 2.96 18.70
CA GLU A 7 10.56 1.57 18.46
C GLU A 7 9.22 1.56 17.69
N ASP A 8 9.29 1.75 16.38
CA ASP A 8 8.17 1.61 15.44
C ASP A 8 8.12 0.13 15.03
N GLY A 9 7.60 -0.71 15.92
CA GLY A 9 7.61 -2.18 15.82
C GLY A 9 6.60 -2.75 14.82
N GLY A 10 6.58 -2.26 13.58
CA GLY A 10 5.67 -2.71 12.53
C GLY A 10 6.24 -2.58 11.12
N ASN A 11 5.69 -3.35 10.18
CA ASN A 11 6.03 -3.24 8.76
C ASN A 11 5.44 -1.93 8.22
N ARG A 12 6.26 -1.12 7.54
CA ARG A 12 5.80 0.13 6.89
C ARG A 12 5.65 -0.09 5.40
N PHE A 13 4.51 0.35 4.86
CA PHE A 13 4.20 0.19 3.45
C PHE A 13 4.08 1.55 2.77
N PHE A 14 4.75 1.70 1.63
CA PHE A 14 4.75 2.93 0.84
C PHE A 14 4.40 2.62 -0.61
N VAL A 15 3.63 3.50 -1.23
CA VAL A 15 3.42 3.52 -2.68
C VAL A 15 4.07 4.75 -3.26
N GLN A 16 4.89 4.54 -4.28
CA GLN A 16 5.60 5.61 -4.98
C GLN A 16 5.15 5.67 -6.43
N GLN A 17 4.73 6.85 -6.87
CA GLN A 17 4.50 7.13 -8.27
C GLN A 17 5.79 7.67 -8.88
N ILE A 18 6.19 7.09 -10.00
CA ILE A 18 7.41 7.45 -10.71
C ILE A 18 7.02 8.08 -12.03
N GLU A 19 7.40 9.34 -12.21
CA GLU A 19 7.32 10.01 -13.50
C GLU A 19 8.58 9.69 -14.30
N GLN A 20 8.40 9.14 -15.50
CA GLN A 20 9.49 8.98 -16.45
C GLN A 20 9.59 10.24 -17.32
N SER A 21 10.80 10.79 -17.39
CA SER A 21 11.14 11.90 -18.27
C SER A 21 12.36 11.54 -19.13
N ALA A 22 12.64 12.33 -20.16
CA ALA A 22 13.81 12.15 -21.02
C ALA A 22 15.15 12.24 -20.24
N GLU A 23 15.15 12.89 -19.08
CA GLU A 23 16.32 13.09 -18.22
C GLU A 23 16.46 12.01 -17.14
N GLY A 24 15.48 11.10 -17.03
CA GLY A 24 15.45 10.01 -16.05
C GLY A 24 14.10 9.86 -15.34
N SER A 25 14.05 8.87 -14.46
CA SER A 25 12.90 8.57 -13.61
C SER A 25 12.99 9.33 -12.30
N ARG A 26 11.91 10.04 -11.92
CA ARG A 26 11.80 10.72 -10.63
C ARG A 26 10.57 10.25 -9.86
N VAL A 27 10.68 10.17 -8.54
CA VAL A 27 9.49 9.97 -7.70
C VAL A 27 8.69 11.26 -7.71
N SER A 28 7.47 11.23 -8.25
CA SER A 28 6.56 12.36 -8.30
C SER A 28 5.69 12.46 -7.05
N SER A 29 5.34 11.31 -6.48
CA SER A 29 4.55 11.21 -5.26
C SER A 29 4.95 9.98 -4.46
N SER A 30 4.92 10.10 -3.13
CA SER A 30 5.14 9.00 -2.19
C SER A 30 4.09 9.06 -1.10
N VAL A 31 3.34 7.99 -0.94
CA VAL A 31 2.26 7.88 0.04
C VAL A 31 2.60 6.72 0.98
N GLU A 32 2.54 6.99 2.29
CA GLU A 32 2.60 5.95 3.32
C GLU A 32 1.18 5.45 3.59
N ILE A 33 1.01 4.13 3.59
CA ILE A 33 -0.23 3.47 3.99
C ILE A 33 -0.08 3.08 5.46
N THR A 34 -0.46 4.01 6.33
CA THR A 34 -0.22 3.91 7.77
C THR A 34 -0.99 2.78 8.42
N GLU A 35 -2.16 2.44 7.87
CA GLU A 35 -3.05 1.41 8.36
C GLU A 35 -2.41 0.02 8.31
N ILE A 36 -1.50 -0.24 7.36
CA ILE A 36 -0.77 -1.51 7.30
C ILE A 36 0.14 -1.71 8.53
N ALA A 37 0.66 -0.62 9.11
CA ALA A 37 1.42 -0.70 10.35
C ALA A 37 0.53 -1.05 11.55
N ASP A 38 -0.76 -0.71 11.49
CA ASP A 38 -1.76 -1.07 12.51
C ASP A 38 -2.31 -2.49 12.31
N VAL A 39 -2.23 -3.05 11.10
CA VAL A 39 -2.59 -4.45 10.86
C VAL A 39 -1.54 -5.35 11.51
N LYS A 40 -1.89 -5.95 12.65
CA LYS A 40 -1.07 -6.91 13.39
C LYS A 40 -0.95 -8.24 12.65
N GLY A 41 -0.17 -8.25 11.56
CA GLY A 41 -0.01 -9.42 10.70
C GLY A 41 1.18 -9.33 9.75
N ALA A 42 1.36 -10.40 8.98
CA ALA A 42 2.33 -10.48 7.90
C ALA A 42 1.60 -10.46 6.55
N VAL A 43 2.09 -9.64 5.61
CA VAL A 43 1.63 -9.69 4.22
C VAL A 43 2.21 -10.97 3.59
N VAL A 44 1.33 -11.91 3.25
CA VAL A 44 1.72 -13.22 2.68
C VAL A 44 1.47 -13.31 1.18
N GLY A 45 0.66 -12.40 0.64
CA GLY A 45 0.32 -12.33 -0.78
C GLY A 45 -0.10 -10.93 -1.20
N TYR A 46 0.04 -10.65 -2.50
CA TYR A 46 -0.53 -9.46 -3.11
C TYR A 46 -1.05 -9.78 -4.52
N ARG A 47 -2.11 -9.09 -4.94
CA ARG A 47 -2.64 -9.11 -6.30
C ARG A 47 -2.85 -7.68 -6.78
N ALA A 48 -2.41 -7.38 -7.99
CA ALA A 48 -2.73 -6.12 -8.65
C ALA A 48 -3.80 -6.38 -9.72
N ASP A 49 -4.90 -5.65 -9.65
CA ASP A 49 -5.93 -5.73 -10.69
C ASP A 49 -5.62 -4.70 -11.78
N PRO A 50 -5.81 -5.05 -13.07
CA PRO A 50 -5.59 -4.11 -14.15
C PRO A 50 -6.54 -2.92 -14.01
N PRO A 51 -6.09 -1.70 -14.32
CA PRO A 51 -6.96 -0.54 -14.31
C PRO A 51 -8.11 -0.73 -15.30
N ALA A 52 -9.30 -0.27 -14.93
CA ALA A 52 -10.44 -0.25 -15.83
C ALA A 52 -10.18 0.69 -17.03
N GLU A 53 -10.91 0.49 -18.12
CA GLU A 53 -10.83 1.36 -19.30
C GLU A 53 -11.14 2.83 -18.92
N GLY A 54 -10.24 3.76 -19.26
CA GLY A 54 -10.33 5.17 -18.85
C GLY A 54 -9.82 5.47 -17.44
N GLN A 55 -9.26 4.48 -16.73
CA GLN A 55 -8.69 4.60 -15.38
C GLN A 55 -7.24 4.14 -15.33
N GLU A 56 -6.48 4.28 -16.41
CA GLU A 56 -5.11 3.77 -16.55
C GLU A 56 -4.12 4.32 -15.52
N SER A 57 -4.44 5.47 -14.91
CA SER A 57 -3.66 6.07 -13.83
C SER A 57 -4.03 5.58 -12.43
N ASN A 58 -5.07 4.75 -12.31
CA ASN A 58 -5.50 4.16 -11.05
C ASN A 58 -4.72 2.89 -10.76
N LEU A 59 -4.49 2.63 -9.48
CA LEU A 59 -3.85 1.41 -9.00
C LEU A 59 -4.76 0.79 -7.94
N THR A 60 -5.16 -0.46 -8.18
CA THR A 60 -5.87 -1.29 -7.20
C THR A 60 -4.99 -2.46 -6.82
N LEU A 61 -4.67 -2.58 -5.53
CA LEU A 61 -3.91 -3.67 -4.95
C LEU A 61 -4.75 -4.37 -3.90
N PHE A 62 -4.69 -5.70 -3.90
CA PHE A 62 -5.24 -6.55 -2.86
C PHE A 62 -4.09 -7.18 -2.08
N PHE A 63 -4.14 -7.14 -0.76
CA PHE A 63 -3.14 -7.71 0.13
C PHE A 63 -3.77 -8.82 0.95
N ASP A 64 -3.16 -9.99 0.93
CA ASP A 64 -3.52 -11.06 1.85
C ASP A 64 -2.63 -10.93 3.08
N ILE A 65 -3.25 -10.60 4.21
CA ILE A 65 -2.57 -10.40 5.47
C ILE A 65 -2.93 -11.55 6.41
N LEU A 66 -1.91 -12.29 6.85
CA LEU A 66 -2.05 -13.31 7.88
C LEU A 66 -1.88 -12.62 9.26
N PRO A 67 -2.96 -12.50 10.06
CA PRO A 67 -2.85 -11.93 11.40
C PRO A 67 -1.94 -12.80 12.28
N LEU A 68 -1.22 -12.17 13.22
CA LEU A 68 -0.27 -12.89 14.09
C LEU A 68 -0.93 -13.98 14.95
N ASP A 69 -2.22 -13.82 15.23
CA ASP A 69 -3.01 -14.68 16.10
C ASP A 69 -3.87 -15.71 15.33
N GLY A 70 -3.87 -15.70 13.99
CA GLY A 70 -4.86 -16.42 13.17
C GLY A 70 -4.26 -17.41 12.16
N GLU A 71 -5.06 -18.44 11.83
CA GLU A 71 -4.75 -19.42 10.78
C GLU A 71 -5.26 -18.99 9.38
N VAL A 72 -6.08 -17.94 9.30
CA VAL A 72 -6.77 -17.52 8.07
C VAL A 72 -6.31 -16.12 7.66
N THR A 73 -6.05 -15.95 6.37
CA THR A 73 -5.68 -14.67 5.77
C THR A 73 -6.89 -13.78 5.56
N ASP A 74 -6.79 -12.51 5.96
CA ASP A 74 -7.74 -11.46 5.61
C ASP A 74 -7.24 -10.70 4.38
N THR A 75 -8.14 -10.46 3.41
CA THR A 75 -7.81 -9.69 2.22
C THR A 75 -8.17 -8.22 2.41
N TYR A 76 -7.22 -7.32 2.17
CA TYR A 76 -7.38 -5.87 2.20
C TYR A 76 -7.25 -5.30 0.80
N GLU A 77 -8.03 -4.27 0.48
CA GLU A 77 -7.98 -3.52 -0.76
C GLU A 77 -7.33 -2.15 -0.53
N LEU A 78 -6.37 -1.81 -1.38
CA LEU A 78 -5.79 -0.48 -1.53
C LEU A 78 -6.14 0.06 -2.92
N PHE A 79 -6.87 1.16 -2.94
CA PHE A 79 -7.19 1.89 -4.15
C PHE A 79 -6.51 3.26 -4.15
N ILE A 80 -5.77 3.55 -5.22
CA ILE A 80 -5.06 4.81 -5.42
C ILE A 80 -5.49 5.39 -6.77
N ALA A 81 -5.92 6.64 -6.75
CA ALA A 81 -6.25 7.41 -7.94
C ALA A 81 -5.51 8.76 -7.90
N PRO A 82 -5.10 9.31 -9.05
CA PRO A 82 -4.45 10.61 -9.09
C PRO A 82 -5.35 11.69 -8.51
N ASN A 83 -4.77 12.60 -7.73
CA ASN A 83 -5.47 13.73 -7.08
C ASN A 83 -6.62 13.34 -6.13
N THR A 84 -6.69 12.08 -5.70
CA THR A 84 -7.69 11.59 -4.77
C THR A 84 -6.99 10.94 -3.56
N PRO A 85 -7.52 11.09 -2.33
CA PRO A 85 -7.01 10.31 -1.20
C PRO A 85 -7.07 8.82 -1.52
N TYR A 86 -6.04 8.08 -1.10
CA TYR A 86 -6.08 6.62 -1.21
C TYR A 86 -7.21 6.08 -0.32
N ARG A 87 -7.69 4.88 -0.65
CA ARG A 87 -8.63 4.13 0.17
C ARG A 87 -7.99 2.81 0.54
N PHE A 88 -7.92 2.52 1.83
CA PHE A 88 -7.44 1.25 2.34
C PHE A 88 -8.49 0.64 3.29
N GLY A 89 -8.80 -0.64 3.14
CA GLY A 89 -9.78 -1.31 3.98
C GLY A 89 -9.94 -2.79 3.65
N PRO A 90 -10.78 -3.54 4.39
CA PRO A 90 -11.06 -4.94 4.07
C PRO A 90 -11.73 -5.04 2.69
N ALA A 91 -11.23 -5.94 1.85
CA ALA A 91 -11.81 -6.20 0.54
C ALA A 91 -13.20 -6.82 0.74
N SER A 92 -14.24 -6.15 0.26
CA SER A 92 -15.59 -6.72 0.24
C SER A 92 -15.73 -7.60 -1.00
N ASN A 93 -16.12 -8.87 -0.81
CA ASN A 93 -16.58 -9.74 -1.90
C ASN A 93 -17.89 -9.24 -2.50
#